data_AF-A0A5K1DYN6-F1
#
_entry.id   AF-A0A5K1DYN6-F1
#
_cell.length_a   1.000
_cell.length_b   1.000
_cell.length_c   1.000
_cell.angle_alpha   90.00
_cell.angle_beta   90.00
_cell.angle_gamma   90.00
#
_symmetry.space_group_name_H-M   'P 1'
#
loop_
_entity.id
_entity.type
_entity.pdbx_description
1 polymer ?
#
loop_
_entity_poly.entity_id
_entity_poly.type
_entity_poly.pdbx_seq_one_letter_code
_entity_poly.pdbx_strand_id
1 'polypeptide(L)' 'IVGDARAGDVIGEIGVLCYRPQLFTVRTRRLCQLLRMNRTTFLNIVQSNAGDGTIILRNFLQ' A
#
# COMPACT_ATOMS: atom_id res chain seq x y z
N ILE A 1 6.21 -4.02 19.65
CA ILE A 1 5.82 -4.50 18.31
C ILE A 1 4.31 -4.44 18.26
N VAL A 2 3.73 -3.70 17.30
CA VAL A 2 2.26 -3.52 17.20
C VAL A 2 1.64 -4.57 16.26
N GLY A 3 2.42 -5.11 15.32
CA GLY A 3 2.04 -6.19 14.42
C GLY A 3 3.23 -6.64 13.58
N ASP A 4 3.04 -7.72 12.81
CA ASP A 4 4.02 -8.27 11.88
C ASP A 4 3.40 -8.44 10.51
N ALA A 5 4.09 -7.95 9.47
CA ALA A 5 3.74 -8.18 8.07
C ALA A 5 4.43 -9.45 7.55
N ARG A 6 3.72 -10.20 6.71
CA ARG A 6 4.14 -11.46 6.09
C ARG A 6 4.24 -11.30 4.58
N ALA A 7 4.75 -12.33 3.90
CA ALA A 7 4.76 -12.35 2.45
C ALA A 7 3.33 -12.27 1.91
N GLY A 8 3.09 -11.34 0.99
CA GLY A 8 1.77 -11.04 0.43
C GLY A 8 1.06 -9.86 1.09
N ASP A 9 1.49 -9.43 2.28
CA ASP A 9 0.91 -8.26 2.94
C ASP A 9 1.33 -6.97 2.23
N VAL A 10 0.41 -5.99 2.23
CA VAL A 10 0.63 -4.65 1.70
C VAL A 10 0.86 -3.70 2.86
N ILE A 11 1.84 -2.80 2.70
CA ILE A 11 2.15 -1.74 3.66
C ILE A 11 2.33 -0.41 2.93
N GLY A 12 1.98 0.70 3.59
CA GLY A 12 2.17 2.05 3.05
C GLY A 12 1.00 2.58 2.22
N GLU A 13 -0.10 1.84 2.14
CA GLU A 13 -1.32 2.14 1.40
C GLU A 13 -2.00 3.41 1.88
N ILE A 14 -2.01 3.69 3.19
CA ILE A 14 -2.54 4.94 3.76
C ILE A 14 -1.83 6.15 3.16
N GLY A 15 -0.51 6.08 3.01
CA GLY A 15 0.28 7.16 2.41
C GLY A 15 -0.04 7.39 0.93
N VAL A 16 -0.35 6.32 0.20
CA VAL A 16 -0.65 6.38 -1.24
C VAL A 16 -2.08 6.84 -1.48
N LEU A 17 -3.07 6.20 -0.83
CA LEU A 17 -4.50 6.39 -1.08
C LEU A 17 -5.07 7.60 -0.35
N CYS A 18 -4.69 7.83 0.91
CA CYS A 18 -5.28 8.89 1.74
C CYS A 18 -4.48 10.18 1.73
N TYR A 19 -3.29 10.20 1.11
CA TYR A 19 -2.37 11.35 1.15
C TYR A 19 -2.06 11.81 2.59
N ARG A 20 -1.90 10.84 3.50
CA ARG A 20 -1.61 11.07 4.93
C ARG A 20 -0.24 10.50 5.31
N PRO A 21 0.45 11.05 6.32
CA PRO A 21 1.65 10.42 6.86
C PRO A 21 1.38 9.01 7.38
N GLN A 22 2.34 8.10 7.23
CA GLN A 22 2.22 6.74 7.77
C GLN A 22 2.26 6.78 9.30
N LEU A 23 1.26 6.17 9.94
CA LEU A 23 1.13 6.17 11.41
C LEU A 23 2.17 5.33 12.14
N PHE A 24 2.81 4.40 11.43
CA PHE A 24 3.79 3.48 11.98
C PHE A 24 5.03 3.41 11.09
N THR A 25 6.19 3.22 11.72
CA THR A 25 7.42 2.87 11.02
C THR A 25 7.53 1.36 10.90
N VAL A 26 7.84 0.86 9.70
CA VAL A 26 8.10 -0.56 9.46
C VAL A 26 9.60 -0.79 9.42
N ARG A 27 10.07 -1.79 10.15
CA ARG A 27 11.48 -2.23 10.17
C ARG A 27 11.55 -3.69 9.77
N THR A 28 12.41 -4.01 8.80
CA THR A 28 12.68 -5.40 8.42
C THR A 28 13.41 -6.12 9.55
N ARG A 29 12.99 -7.35 9.87
CA ARG A 29 13.65 -8.19 10.89
C ARG A 29 14.73 -9.09 10.31
N ARG A 30 14.62 -9.40 9.02
CA ARG A 30 15.49 -10.27 8.24
C ARG A 30 15.56 -9.73 6.82
N LEU A 31 16.46 -10.26 6.01
CA LEU A 31 16.47 -10.00 4.57
C LEU A 31 15.12 -10.42 3.97
N CYS A 32 14.49 -9.51 3.22
CA CYS A 32 13.22 -9.76 2.54
C CYS A 32 13.24 -9.06 1.18
N GLN A 33 12.50 -9.61 0.23
CA GLN A 33 12.28 -8.98 -1.06
C GLN A 33 11.00 -8.16 -0.98
N LEU A 34 11.09 -6.88 -1.34
CA LEU A 34 9.98 -5.95 -1.31
C LEU A 34 9.72 -5.44 -2.73
N LEU A 35 8.49 -5.58 -3.21
CA LEU A 35 8.04 -4.85 -4.39
C LEU A 35 7.64 -3.45 -3.95
N ARG A 36 8.35 -2.43 -4.45
CA ARG A 36 8.05 -1.03 -4.12
C ARG A 36 7.34 -0.36 -5.29
N MET A 37 6.18 0.22 -5.02
CA MET A 37 5.46 1.05 -5.97
C MET A 37 5.47 2.51 -5.54
N ASN A 38 5.69 3.42 -6.50
CA ASN A 38 5.60 4.86 -6.25
C ASN A 38 4.14 5.31 -6.35
N ARG A 39 3.74 6.29 -5.53
CA ARG A 39 2.41 6.90 -5.55
C ARG A 39 1.98 7.36 -6.95
N THR A 40 2.82 8.10 -7.67
CA THR A 40 2.48 8.62 -8.99
C THR A 40 2.26 7.48 -9.98
N THR A 41 3.14 6.48 -9.97
CA THR A 41 3.00 5.29 -10.82
C THR A 41 1.70 4.54 -10.53
N PHE A 42 1.39 4.32 -9.25
CA PHE A 42 0.15 3.67 -8.83
C PHE A 42 -1.08 4.45 -9.31
N LEU A 43 -1.13 5.76 -9.08
CA LEU A 43 -2.27 6.58 -9.48
C LEU A 43 -2.46 6.62 -11.00
N ASN A 44 -1.38 6.65 -11.79
CA ASN A 44 -1.48 6.58 -13.25
C ASN A 44 -2.07 5.24 -13.73
N ILE A 45 -1.69 4.12 -13.09
CA ILE A 45 -2.24 2.79 -13.41
C ILE A 45 -3.72 2.73 -13.07
N VAL A 46 -4.11 3.20 -11.88
CA VAL A 46 -5.51 3.22 -11.45
C VAL A 46 -6.36 4.13 -12.33
N GLN A 47 -5.85 5.30 -12.72
CA GLN A 47 -6.55 6.20 -13.65
C GLN A 47 -6.78 5.54 -15.02
N SER A 48 -5.80 4.77 -15.50
CA SER A 48 -5.92 4.02 -16.75
C SER A 48 -6.88 2.81 -16.64
N ASN A 49 -7.16 2.34 -15.41
CA ASN A 49 -8.01 1.20 -15.11
C ASN A 49 -9.07 1.58 -14.05
N ALA A 50 -9.91 2.57 -14.37
CA ALA A 50 -10.81 3.19 -13.38
C ALA A 50 -11.73 2.20 -12.64
N GLY A 51 -12.11 1.08 -13.28
CA GLY A 51 -12.89 0.01 -12.63
C GLY A 51 -12.17 -0.64 -11.45
N ASP A 52 -10.86 -0.80 -11.54
CA ASP A 52 -10.03 -1.35 -10.46
C ASP A 52 -9.91 -0.36 -9.30
N GLY A 53 -9.98 0.94 -9.59
CA GLY A 53 -9.95 2.00 -8.57
C GLY A 53 -11.07 1.86 -7.54
N THR A 54 -12.29 1.51 -7.97
CA THR A 54 -13.42 1.27 -7.07
C THR A 54 -13.20 0.04 -6.20
N ILE A 55 -12.63 -1.03 -6.76
CA ILE A 55 -12.33 -2.27 -6.03
C ILE A 55 -11.26 -2.01 -4.96
N ILE A 56 -10.20 -1.29 -5.31
CA ILE A 56 -9.13 -0.93 -4.39
C ILE A 56 -9.67 -0.11 -3.22
N LEU A 57 -10.49 0.92 -3.50
CA LEU A 57 -11.06 1.76 -2.44
C LEU A 57 -11.99 0.95 -1.53
N ARG A 58 -12.75 0.02 -2.09
CA ARG A 58 -13.61 -0.89 -1.31
C ARG A 58 -12.79 -1.80 -0.40
N ASN A 59 -11.73 -2.42 -0.91
CA ASN A 59 -10.85 -3.28 -0.12
C ASN A 59 -10.14 -2.53 1.01
N PHE A 60 -9.87 -1.24 0.83
CA PHE A 60 -9.23 -0.41 1.85
C PHE A 60 -10.17 -0.03 3.00
N LEU A 61 -11.47 0.07 2.74
CA LEU A 61 -12.48 0.47 3.74
C LEU A 61 -13.11 -0.71 4.49
N GLN A 62 -12.88 -1.94 4.02
CA GLN A 62 -13.37 -3.17 4.62
C GLN A 62 -12.40 -3.69 5.69
#